data_AF-V9LF93-F1
#
_entry.id   AF-V9LF93-F1
#
_cell.length_a   1.000
_cell.length_b   1.000
_cell.length_c   1.000
_cell.angle_alpha   90.00
_cell.angle_beta   90.00
_cell.angle_gamma   90.00
#
_symmetry.space_group_name_H-M   'P 1'
#
loop_
_entity.id
_entity.type
_entity.pdbx_description
1 polymer ?
#
loop_
_entity_poly.entity_id
_entity_poly.type
_entity_poly.pdbx_seq_one_letter_code
_entity_poly.pdbx_strand_id
1 'polypeptide(L)'
;HDALPNWPPFPAFCPIKPCFYQDFSGEIPAGLQTVVKMLYYLWMFHSFTLFLNLLACLAEFIVKPEYGVDFGLAILWFLLFTPCAFICWYRPIYKAFRSDSSFNFFFFFFVFFCQIILYIIQTVGIPKWGVSGWIAALSWISSNIAVAVIMMVVAAFFTLCSVLSLVLLQRVHSIFRRTGASFQRAQEEFSQDFFANRTVRNAATS
;
A
#
# COMPACT_ATOMS: atom_id res chain seq x y z
N HIS A 1 -4.56 21.85 -21.52
CA HIS A 1 -5.08 21.71 -20.15
C HIS A 1 -3.94 21.19 -19.31
N ASP A 2 -3.24 22.11 -18.66
CA ASP A 2 -1.95 21.86 -18.02
C ASP A 2 -2.20 21.23 -16.64
N ALA A 3 -1.97 19.92 -16.55
CA ALA A 3 -2.08 19.18 -15.30
C ALA A 3 -0.91 19.58 -14.39
N LEU A 4 -1.26 20.19 -13.25
CA LEU A 4 -0.31 20.54 -12.20
C LEU A 4 0.35 19.26 -11.66
N PRO A 5 1.67 19.26 -11.41
CA PRO A 5 2.37 18.08 -10.91
C PRO A 5 1.85 17.68 -9.53
N ASN A 6 1.53 16.39 -9.36
CA ASN A 6 1.01 15.80 -8.12
C ASN A 6 2.09 15.68 -7.01
N TRP A 7 3.24 16.35 -7.15
CA TRP A 7 4.34 16.34 -6.19
C TRP A 7 4.72 17.77 -5.79
N PRO A 8 4.99 18.05 -4.50
CA PRO A 8 5.68 19.28 -4.15
C PRO A 8 7.05 19.32 -4.86
N PRO A 9 7.51 20.48 -5.35
CA PRO A 9 8.81 20.56 -6.03
C PRO A 9 9.90 20.03 -5.09
N PHE A 10 10.65 19.02 -5.54
CA PHE A 10 11.78 18.50 -4.78
C PHE A 10 12.86 19.59 -4.64
N PRO A 11 13.61 19.59 -3.52
CA PRO A 11 14.83 20.38 -3.41
C PRO A 11 15.77 20.07 -4.59
N ALA A 12 16.40 21.10 -5.17
CA ALA A 12 17.22 21.00 -6.38
C ALA A 12 18.42 20.02 -6.27
N PHE A 13 18.77 19.59 -5.05
CA PHE A 13 19.84 18.64 -4.76
C PHE A 13 19.40 17.16 -4.87
N CYS A 14 18.11 16.86 -5.08
CA CYS A 14 17.63 15.48 -5.20
C CYS A 14 17.70 15.00 -6.67
N PRO A 15 18.58 14.07 -7.05
CA PRO A 15 18.73 13.58 -8.43
C PRO A 15 17.58 12.66 -8.88
N ILE A 16 16.61 12.39 -8.00
CA ILE A 16 15.46 11.54 -8.26
C ILE A 16 14.37 12.40 -8.91
N LYS A 17 14.36 12.43 -10.25
CA LYS A 17 13.15 12.82 -10.99
C LYS A 17 12.04 11.82 -10.63
N PRO A 18 10.75 12.23 -10.51
CA PRO A 18 9.67 11.27 -10.32
C PRO A 18 9.74 10.23 -11.44
N CYS A 19 10.01 8.97 -11.09
CA CYS A 19 10.03 7.87 -12.07
C CYS A 19 8.62 7.57 -12.63
N PHE A 20 7.59 8.25 -12.10
CA PHE A 20 6.19 8.09 -12.51
C PHE A 20 5.46 9.44 -12.51
N TYR A 21 4.88 9.78 -13.66
CA TYR A 21 3.79 10.73 -13.77
C TYR A 21 2.49 9.95 -13.58
N GLN A 22 1.72 10.23 -12.52
CA GLN A 22 0.45 9.56 -12.27
C GLN A 22 -0.67 10.60 -12.23
N ASP A 23 -1.38 10.72 -13.36
CA ASP A 23 -2.53 11.61 -13.49
C ASP A 23 -3.77 10.94 -12.90
N PHE A 24 -3.91 11.05 -11.58
CA PHE A 24 -5.09 10.56 -10.88
C PHE A 24 -6.38 11.24 -11.37
N SER A 25 -6.30 12.50 -11.79
CA SER A 25 -7.43 13.32 -12.26
C SER A 25 -7.97 12.87 -13.61
N GLY A 26 -7.10 12.42 -14.51
CA GLY A 26 -7.47 11.95 -15.85
C GLY A 26 -7.82 10.46 -15.93
N GLU A 27 -7.26 9.60 -15.07
CA GLU A 27 -7.39 8.14 -15.20
C GLU A 27 -8.35 7.45 -14.22
N ILE A 28 -8.73 8.10 -13.12
CA ILE A 28 -9.57 7.49 -12.06
C ILE A 28 -10.82 8.35 -11.82
N PRO A 29 -12.02 7.75 -11.66
CA PRO A 29 -13.24 8.51 -11.32
C PRO A 29 -13.06 9.33 -10.03
N ALA A 30 -13.57 10.57 -10.01
CA ALA A 30 -13.32 11.55 -8.94
C ALA A 30 -13.61 11.02 -7.51
N GLY A 31 -14.63 10.17 -7.33
CA GLY A 31 -14.96 9.57 -6.03
C GLY A 31 -13.96 8.52 -5.52
N LEU A 32 -13.14 7.94 -6.41
CA LEU A 32 -12.21 6.83 -6.11
C LEU A 32 -10.76 7.30 -5.97
N GLN A 33 -10.44 8.48 -6.52
CA GLN A 33 -9.09 9.08 -6.50
C GLN A 33 -8.51 9.19 -5.10
N THR A 34 -9.31 9.59 -4.10
CA THR A 34 -8.83 9.77 -2.72
C THR A 34 -8.27 8.47 -2.13
N VAL A 35 -8.94 7.33 -2.36
CA VAL A 35 -8.49 6.05 -1.79
C VAL A 35 -7.23 5.56 -2.49
N VAL A 36 -7.15 5.71 -3.82
CA VAL A 36 -5.94 5.32 -4.57
C VAL A 36 -4.74 6.20 -4.20
N LYS A 37 -4.95 7.51 -4.01
CA LYS A 37 -3.92 8.42 -3.49
C LYS A 37 -3.47 8.04 -2.08
N MET A 38 -4.40 7.73 -1.18
CA MET A 38 -4.07 7.27 0.17
C MET A 38 -3.26 5.97 0.17
N LEU A 39 -3.61 5.01 -0.70
CA LEU A 39 -2.86 3.77 -0.90
C LEU A 39 -1.45 4.06 -1.45
N TYR A 40 -1.32 5.00 -2.38
CA TYR A 40 -0.01 5.43 -2.88
C TYR A 40 0.87 6.05 -1.79
N TYR A 41 0.32 6.96 -0.97
CA TYR A 41 1.05 7.55 0.16
C TYR A 41 1.41 6.51 1.22
N LEU A 42 0.54 5.52 1.46
CA LEU A 42 0.87 4.39 2.33
C LEU A 42 2.06 3.59 1.80
N TRP A 43 2.14 3.34 0.48
CA TRP A 43 3.30 2.68 -0.13
C TRP A 43 4.58 3.49 0.07
N MET A 44 4.54 4.80 -0.18
CA MET A 44 5.70 5.66 0.07
C MET A 44 6.12 5.65 1.54
N PHE A 45 5.14 5.74 2.45
CA PHE A 45 5.39 5.73 3.89
C PHE A 45 5.99 4.39 4.32
N HIS A 46 5.55 3.27 3.74
CA HIS A 46 6.15 1.96 3.93
C HIS A 46 7.62 1.92 3.47
N SER A 47 7.93 2.39 2.26
CA SER A 47 9.29 2.45 1.74
C SER A 47 10.20 3.31 2.63
N PHE A 48 9.69 4.45 3.08
CA PHE A 48 10.40 5.33 4.01
C PHE A 48 10.64 4.64 5.37
N THR A 49 9.65 3.91 5.88
CA THR A 49 9.77 3.15 7.14
C THR A 49 10.81 2.03 7.03
N LEU A 50 10.85 1.29 5.91
CA LEU A 50 11.89 0.29 5.65
C LEU A 50 13.29 0.91 5.52
N PHE A 51 13.39 2.11 4.94
CA PHE A 51 14.66 2.85 4.89
C PHE A 51 15.12 3.25 6.29
N LEU A 52 14.22 3.75 7.15
CA LEU A 52 14.56 4.04 8.55
C LEU A 52 14.91 2.78 9.34
N ASN A 53 14.23 1.66 9.07
CA ASN A 53 14.59 0.37 9.64
C ASN A 53 16.01 -0.07 9.26
N LEU A 54 16.42 0.15 8.01
CA LEU A 54 17.79 -0.07 7.56
C LEU A 54 18.79 0.79 8.36
N LEU A 55 18.50 2.07 8.58
CA LEU A 55 19.34 2.94 9.39
C LEU A 55 19.38 2.54 10.87
N ALA A 56 18.26 2.06 11.42
CA ALA A 56 18.18 1.57 12.79
C ALA A 56 19.04 0.30 12.99
N CYS A 57 18.92 -0.68 12.09
CA CYS A 57 19.76 -1.89 12.12
C CYS A 57 21.24 -1.57 11.82
N LEU A 58 21.54 -0.53 11.04
CA LEU A 58 22.91 -0.04 10.88
C LEU A 58 23.46 0.52 12.19
N ALA A 59 22.68 1.35 12.89
CA ALA A 59 23.08 1.90 14.19
C ALA A 59 23.30 0.79 15.23
N GLU A 60 22.42 -0.22 15.23
CA GLU A 60 22.54 -1.43 16.04
C GLU A 60 23.88 -2.15 15.79
N PHE A 61 24.19 -2.41 14.52
CA PHE A 61 25.42 -3.08 14.08
C PHE A 61 26.70 -2.29 14.41
N ILE A 62 26.67 -0.96 14.30
CA ILE A 62 27.80 -0.10 14.65
C ILE A 62 28.12 -0.19 16.15
N VAL A 63 27.10 -0.27 17.01
CA VAL A 63 27.30 -0.37 18.47
C VAL A 63 27.70 -1.79 18.88
N LYS A 64 27.09 -2.81 18.27
CA LYS A 64 27.40 -4.22 18.53
C LYS A 64 27.52 -4.99 17.19
N PRO A 65 28.75 -5.36 16.77
CA PRO A 65 28.97 -6.04 15.49
C PRO A 65 28.28 -7.41 15.34
N GLU A 66 27.84 -8.03 16.43
CA GLU A 66 27.07 -9.28 16.42
C GLU A 66 25.70 -9.18 15.71
N TYR A 67 25.18 -7.95 15.53
CA TYR A 67 23.93 -7.67 14.83
C TYR A 67 24.10 -7.47 13.31
N GLY A 68 25.22 -7.89 12.73
CA GLY A 68 25.45 -7.79 11.28
C GLY A 68 24.42 -8.55 10.44
N VAL A 69 23.85 -9.63 10.97
CA VAL A 69 22.75 -10.37 10.33
C VAL A 69 21.49 -9.52 10.23
N ASP A 70 21.12 -8.81 11.30
CA ASP A 70 19.96 -7.91 11.30
C ASP A 70 20.13 -6.78 10.27
N PHE A 71 21.32 -6.19 10.18
CA PHE A 71 21.61 -5.19 9.16
C PHE A 71 21.52 -5.76 7.73
N GLY A 72 22.11 -6.94 7.48
CA GLY A 72 22.03 -7.61 6.18
C GLY A 72 20.59 -7.95 5.77
N LEU A 73 19.78 -8.44 6.72
CA LEU A 73 18.35 -8.70 6.51
C LEU A 73 17.57 -7.40 6.27
N ALA A 74 17.89 -6.31 6.95
CA ALA A 74 17.24 -5.02 6.72
C ALA A 74 17.49 -4.48 5.31
N ILE A 75 18.70 -4.68 4.74
CA ILE A 75 19.00 -4.38 3.33
C ILE A 75 18.12 -5.23 2.42
N LEU A 76 18.08 -6.55 2.65
CA LEU A 76 17.28 -7.48 1.85
C LEU A 76 15.79 -7.09 1.88
N TRP A 77 15.24 -6.80 3.06
CA TRP A 77 13.84 -6.38 3.22
C TRP A 77 13.55 -5.07 2.53
N PHE A 78 14.43 -4.08 2.64
CA PHE A 78 14.26 -2.80 1.94
C PHE A 78 14.20 -2.99 0.42
N LEU A 79 15.14 -3.77 -0.14
CA LEU A 79 15.24 -3.99 -1.59
C LEU A 79 14.16 -4.93 -2.14
N LEU A 80 13.68 -5.90 -1.36
CA LEU A 80 12.67 -6.86 -1.80
C LEU A 80 11.25 -6.33 -1.59
N PHE A 81 10.93 -5.85 -0.38
CA PHE A 81 9.56 -5.50 -0.02
C PHE A 81 9.11 -4.19 -0.66
N THR A 82 9.99 -3.22 -0.88
CA THR A 82 9.63 -1.96 -1.56
C THR A 82 9.07 -2.17 -2.98
N PRO A 83 9.79 -2.84 -3.91
CA PRO A 83 9.26 -3.09 -5.25
C PRO A 83 8.15 -4.14 -5.26
N CYS A 84 8.22 -5.17 -4.39
CA CYS A 84 7.16 -6.17 -4.27
C CYS A 84 5.83 -5.53 -3.87
N ALA A 85 5.84 -4.64 -2.86
CA ALA A 85 4.66 -3.89 -2.44
C ALA A 85 4.05 -3.09 -3.60
N PHE A 86 4.89 -2.40 -4.37
CA PHE A 86 4.41 -1.62 -5.52
C PHE A 86 3.74 -2.50 -6.58
N ILE A 87 4.41 -3.59 -6.96
CA ILE A 87 3.98 -4.47 -8.06
C ILE A 87 2.78 -5.33 -7.64
N CYS A 88 2.77 -5.83 -6.41
CA CYS A 88 1.85 -6.88 -5.99
C CYS A 88 0.56 -6.33 -5.36
N TRP A 89 0.53 -5.09 -4.85
CA TRP A 89 -0.73 -4.53 -4.35
C TRP A 89 -1.07 -3.16 -4.92
N TYR A 90 -0.13 -2.22 -5.07
CA TYR A 90 -0.46 -0.89 -5.60
C TYR A 90 -0.83 -0.92 -7.10
N ARG A 91 -0.07 -1.63 -7.94
CA ARG A 91 -0.39 -1.77 -9.37
C ARG A 91 -1.74 -2.45 -9.62
N PRO A 92 -2.04 -3.59 -8.97
CA PRO A 92 -3.33 -4.27 -9.13
C PRO A 92 -4.50 -3.40 -8.71
N ILE A 93 -4.41 -2.68 -7.57
CA ILE A 93 -5.52 -1.83 -7.14
C ILE A 93 -5.70 -0.61 -8.05
N TYR A 94 -4.60 -0.03 -8.55
CA TYR A 94 -4.68 1.02 -9.56
C TYR A 94 -5.41 0.54 -10.81
N LYS A 95 -5.03 -0.64 -11.32
CA LYS A 95 -5.69 -1.26 -12.49
C LYS A 95 -7.15 -1.62 -12.18
N ALA A 96 -7.44 -2.12 -10.98
CA ALA A 96 -8.78 -2.47 -10.55
C ALA A 96 -9.71 -1.27 -10.59
N PHE A 97 -9.26 -0.11 -10.10
CA PHE A 97 -10.05 1.12 -10.13
C PHE A 97 -10.14 1.77 -11.52
N ARG A 98 -9.12 1.62 -12.36
CA ARG A 98 -9.12 2.17 -13.74
C ARG A 98 -10.02 1.38 -14.68
N SER A 99 -10.00 0.05 -14.60
CA SER A 99 -10.69 -0.84 -15.57
C SER A 99 -11.82 -1.65 -14.94
N ASP A 100 -12.28 -1.27 -13.75
CA ASP A 100 -13.33 -1.95 -12.95
C ASP A 100 -13.21 -3.48 -12.94
N SER A 101 -12.00 -3.98 -12.62
CA SER A 101 -11.68 -5.40 -12.77
C SER A 101 -11.76 -6.14 -11.44
N SER A 102 -12.82 -6.94 -11.25
CA SER A 102 -13.04 -7.78 -10.05
C SER A 102 -11.88 -8.74 -9.75
N PHE A 103 -11.20 -9.26 -10.77
CA PHE A 103 -10.02 -10.11 -10.58
C PHE A 103 -8.85 -9.35 -9.93
N ASN A 104 -8.59 -8.11 -10.36
CA ASN A 104 -7.55 -7.28 -9.77
C ASN A 104 -7.91 -6.85 -8.33
N PHE A 105 -9.19 -6.64 -8.03
CA PHE A 105 -9.66 -6.43 -6.64
C PHE A 105 -9.39 -7.65 -5.76
N PHE A 106 -9.75 -8.86 -6.22
CA PHE A 106 -9.50 -10.09 -5.46
C PHE A 106 -8.00 -10.30 -5.19
N PHE A 107 -7.16 -10.14 -6.21
CA PHE A 107 -5.70 -10.24 -6.06
C PHE A 107 -5.16 -9.19 -5.08
N PHE A 108 -5.62 -7.94 -5.16
CA PHE A 108 -5.27 -6.90 -4.21
C PHE A 108 -5.64 -7.30 -2.77
N PHE A 109 -6.87 -7.74 -2.51
CA PHE A 109 -7.30 -8.10 -1.15
C PHE A 109 -6.45 -9.22 -0.56
N PHE A 110 -6.14 -10.26 -1.34
CA PHE A 110 -5.30 -11.36 -0.89
C PHE A 110 -3.88 -10.90 -0.54
N VAL A 111 -3.21 -10.19 -1.46
CA VAL A 111 -1.82 -9.74 -1.25
C VAL A 111 -1.75 -8.71 -0.12
N PHE A 112 -2.69 -7.75 -0.09
CA PHE A 112 -2.68 -6.68 0.91
C PHE A 112 -3.02 -7.21 2.32
N PHE A 113 -3.82 -8.27 2.43
CA PHE A 113 -4.02 -8.98 3.70
C PHE A 113 -2.72 -9.62 4.20
N CYS A 114 -1.98 -10.33 3.34
CA CYS A 114 -0.66 -10.84 3.70
C CYS A 114 0.30 -9.71 4.11
N GLN A 115 0.27 -8.57 3.41
CA GLN A 115 1.07 -7.39 3.76
C GLN A 115 0.74 -6.86 5.15
N ILE A 116 -0.54 -6.85 5.55
CA ILE A 116 -0.95 -6.46 6.91
C ILE A 116 -0.36 -7.39 7.96
N ILE A 117 -0.36 -8.70 7.72
CA ILE A 117 0.28 -9.68 8.61
C ILE A 117 1.78 -9.37 8.74
N LEU A 118 2.46 -9.09 7.63
CA LEU A 118 3.87 -8.68 7.65
C LEU A 118 4.07 -7.40 8.47
N TYR A 119 3.20 -6.40 8.36
CA TYR A 119 3.29 -5.19 9.19
C TYR A 119 3.13 -5.47 10.68
N ILE A 120 2.27 -6.40 11.06
CA ILE A 120 2.09 -6.80 12.46
C ILE A 120 3.38 -7.47 12.96
N ILE A 121 3.96 -8.40 12.19
CA ILE A 121 5.23 -9.04 12.55
C ILE A 121 6.36 -8.00 12.66
N GLN A 122 6.42 -7.04 11.73
CA GLN A 122 7.41 -5.97 11.76
C GLN A 122 7.23 -5.03 12.95
N THR A 123 5.98 -4.76 13.33
CA THR A 123 5.64 -3.98 14.53
C THR A 123 6.10 -4.68 15.79
N VAL A 124 5.92 -6.01 15.88
CA VAL A 124 6.40 -6.82 17.00
C VAL A 124 7.94 -6.78 17.06
N GLY A 125 8.62 -6.94 15.93
CA GLY A 125 10.08 -6.84 15.86
C GLY A 125 10.78 -8.02 16.51
N ILE A 126 10.59 -9.22 15.94
CA ILE A 126 11.26 -10.43 16.42
C ILE A 126 12.79 -10.22 16.33
N PRO A 127 13.56 -10.41 17.41
CA PRO A 127 15.01 -10.27 17.36
C PRO A 127 15.64 -11.18 16.28
N LYS A 128 16.70 -10.72 15.63
CA LYS A 128 17.42 -11.46 14.56
C LYS A 128 16.65 -11.62 13.24
N TRP A 129 15.59 -10.84 13.04
CA TRP A 129 14.83 -10.79 11.78
C TRP A 129 15.17 -9.56 10.92
N GLY A 130 16.08 -8.68 11.35
CA GLY A 130 16.38 -7.43 10.64
C GLY A 130 15.23 -6.44 10.66
N VAL A 131 14.43 -6.44 11.74
CA VAL A 131 13.34 -5.49 11.94
C VAL A 131 13.38 -4.89 13.34
N SER A 132 13.41 -3.56 13.39
CA SER A 132 13.45 -2.74 14.59
C SER A 132 12.03 -2.44 15.12
N GLY A 133 11.26 -3.49 15.42
CA GLY A 133 9.94 -3.35 16.06
C GLY A 133 10.03 -3.17 17.58
N TRP A 134 8.89 -3.21 18.28
CA TRP A 134 8.81 -2.89 19.71
C TRP A 134 9.67 -3.80 20.59
N ILE A 135 9.66 -5.13 20.37
CA ILE A 135 10.48 -6.05 21.17
C ILE A 135 11.96 -5.78 20.97
N ALA A 136 12.40 -5.61 19.72
CA ALA A 136 13.79 -5.27 19.40
C ALA A 136 14.20 -3.95 20.07
N ALA A 137 13.39 -2.90 19.94
CA ALA A 137 13.65 -1.58 20.53
C ALA A 137 13.76 -1.62 22.06
N LEU A 138 12.84 -2.33 22.73
CA LEU A 138 12.84 -2.48 24.19
C LEU A 138 14.07 -3.25 24.68
N SER A 139 14.56 -4.23 23.92
CA SER A 139 15.76 -4.99 24.29
C SER A 139 17.03 -4.14 24.32
N TRP A 140 17.04 -3.01 23.61
CA TRP A 140 18.17 -2.09 23.55
C TRP A 140 18.20 -1.02 24.64
N ILE A 141 17.12 -0.83 25.40
CA ILE A 141 17.03 0.24 26.42
C ILE A 141 18.18 0.15 27.44
N SER A 142 18.52 -1.06 27.89
CA SER A 142 19.60 -1.29 28.87
C SER A 142 21.00 -1.25 28.25
N SER A 143 21.12 -1.38 26.92
CA SER A 143 22.41 -1.44 26.22
C SER A 143 22.81 -0.07 25.66
N ASN A 144 21.92 0.59 24.93
CA ASN A 144 22.18 1.91 24.34
C ASN A 144 20.84 2.63 24.11
N ILE A 145 20.59 3.67 24.92
CA ILE A 145 19.33 4.40 24.87
C ILE A 145 19.11 5.13 23.54
N ALA A 146 20.18 5.58 22.87
CA ALA A 146 20.06 6.27 21.59
C ALA A 146 19.59 5.31 20.48
N VAL A 147 20.18 4.11 20.41
CA VAL A 147 19.73 3.05 19.48
C VAL A 147 18.29 2.65 19.79
N ALA A 148 17.95 2.45 21.07
CA ALA A 148 16.59 2.13 21.48
C ALA A 148 15.56 3.18 21.03
N VAL A 149 15.87 4.47 21.18
CA VAL A 149 14.99 5.56 20.72
C VAL A 149 14.81 5.55 19.20
N ILE A 150 15.88 5.35 18.44
CA ILE A 150 15.82 5.23 16.97
C ILE A 150 14.91 4.06 16.58
N MET A 151 15.09 2.90 17.20
CA MET A 151 14.26 1.71 16.94
C MET A 151 12.80 1.92 17.34
N MET A 152 12.51 2.63 18.44
CA MET A 152 11.13 2.95 18.84
C MET A 152 10.42 3.84 17.82
N VAL A 153 11.12 4.79 17.18
CA VAL A 153 10.54 5.59 16.09
C VAL A 153 10.16 4.70 14.91
N VAL A 154 11.04 3.76 14.54
CA VAL A 154 10.75 2.77 13.48
C VAL A 154 9.56 1.89 13.85
N ALA A 155 9.50 1.39 15.09
CA ALA A 155 8.39 0.58 15.58
C ALA A 155 7.06 1.34 15.54
N ALA A 156 7.06 2.63 15.90
CA ALA A 156 5.89 3.49 15.80
C ALA A 156 5.42 3.66 14.35
N PHE A 157 6.35 3.78 13.40
CA PHE A 157 6.01 3.89 11.98
C PHE A 157 5.46 2.57 11.41
N PHE A 158 6.02 1.42 11.78
CA PHE A 158 5.43 0.13 11.41
C PHE A 158 4.02 -0.06 12.00
N THR A 159 3.82 0.40 13.25
CA THR A 159 2.49 0.41 13.88
C THR A 159 1.51 1.27 13.06
N LEU A 160 1.94 2.47 12.65
CA LEU A 160 1.14 3.37 11.82
C LEU A 160 0.84 2.76 10.44
N CYS A 161 1.82 2.10 9.80
CA CYS A 161 1.60 1.33 8.57
C CYS A 161 0.51 0.29 8.76
N SER A 162 0.59 -0.52 9.82
CA SER A 162 -0.39 -1.58 10.12
C SER A 162 -1.81 -1.01 10.29
N VAL A 163 -1.97 0.04 11.09
CA VAL A 163 -3.26 0.70 11.35
C VAL A 163 -3.83 1.33 10.07
N LEU A 164 -3.02 2.09 9.33
CA LEU A 164 -3.46 2.71 8.07
C LEU A 164 -3.83 1.66 7.02
N SER A 165 -3.10 0.56 6.94
CA SER A 165 -3.43 -0.55 6.05
C SER A 165 -4.78 -1.18 6.39
N LEU A 166 -5.08 -1.41 7.68
CA LEU A 166 -6.38 -1.94 8.09
C LEU A 166 -7.53 -0.99 7.71
N VAL A 167 -7.37 0.31 7.97
CA VAL A 167 -8.36 1.33 7.62
C VAL A 167 -8.58 1.39 6.11
N LEU A 168 -7.50 1.37 5.31
CA LEU A 168 -7.59 1.43 3.85
C LEU A 168 -8.17 0.15 3.26
N LEU A 169 -7.85 -1.02 3.81
CA LEU A 169 -8.47 -2.29 3.44
C LEU A 169 -9.99 -2.22 3.62
N GLN A 170 -10.47 -1.75 4.77
CA GLN A 170 -11.90 -1.57 5.03
C GLN A 170 -12.55 -0.58 4.07
N ARG A 171 -11.89 0.53 3.74
CA ARG A 171 -12.39 1.51 2.77
C ARG A 171 -12.51 0.93 1.36
N VAL A 172 -11.46 0.26 0.87
CA VAL A 172 -11.48 -0.40 -0.45
C VAL A 172 -12.56 -1.48 -0.48
N HIS A 173 -12.68 -2.29 0.57
CA HIS A 173 -13.71 -3.32 0.66
C HIS A 173 -15.13 -2.73 0.67
N SER A 174 -15.36 -1.63 1.40
CA SER A 174 -16.65 -0.93 1.36
C SER A 174 -16.98 -0.38 -0.01
N ILE A 175 -16.00 0.14 -0.74
CA ILE A 175 -16.18 0.62 -2.12
C ILE A 175 -16.51 -0.56 -3.02
N PHE A 176 -15.72 -1.63 -2.97
CA PHE A 176 -15.94 -2.84 -3.75
C PHE A 176 -17.34 -3.44 -3.55
N ARG A 177 -17.84 -3.50 -2.31
CA ARG A 177 -19.22 -3.96 -2.04
C ARG A 177 -20.29 -3.05 -2.64
N ARG A 178 -20.07 -1.73 -2.66
CA ARG A 178 -21.01 -0.78 -3.25
C ARG A 178 -21.00 -0.88 -4.78
N THR A 179 -19.80 -0.96 -5.38
CA THR A 179 -19.62 -1.11 -6.83
C THR A 179 -20.17 -2.45 -7.32
N GLY A 180 -19.97 -3.54 -6.57
CA GLY A 180 -20.53 -4.85 -6.90
C GLY A 180 -22.07 -4.87 -6.88
N ALA A 181 -22.70 -4.18 -5.91
CA ALA A 181 -24.15 -4.03 -5.87
C ALA A 181 -24.69 -3.17 -7.02
N SER A 182 -23.99 -2.10 -7.42
CA SER A 182 -24.35 -1.33 -8.62
C SER A 182 -24.12 -2.10 -9.92
N PHE A 183 -23.11 -2.97 -9.98
CA PHE A 183 -22.83 -3.79 -11.16
C PHE A 183 -23.90 -4.85 -11.38
N GLN A 184 -24.35 -5.53 -10.32
CA GLN A 184 -25.50 -6.44 -10.40
C GLN A 184 -26.75 -5.73 -10.90
N ARG A 185 -27.04 -4.53 -10.36
CA ARG A 185 -28.18 -3.72 -10.81
C ARG A 185 -28.05 -3.26 -12.26
N ALA A 186 -26.85 -2.83 -12.70
CA ALA A 186 -26.62 -2.44 -14.08
C ALA A 186 -26.75 -3.61 -15.06
N GLN A 187 -26.31 -4.81 -14.67
CA GLN A 187 -26.48 -6.04 -15.46
C GLN A 187 -27.95 -6.49 -15.50
N GLU A 188 -28.69 -6.34 -14.40
CA GLU A 188 -30.13 -6.58 -14.33
C GLU A 188 -30.89 -5.58 -15.23
N GLU A 189 -30.58 -4.28 -15.15
CA GLU A 189 -31.16 -3.25 -16.01
C GLU A 189 -30.85 -3.51 -17.50
N PHE A 190 -29.60 -3.84 -17.86
CA PHE A 190 -29.26 -4.21 -19.24
C PHE A 190 -29.99 -5.45 -19.72
N SER A 191 -30.15 -6.46 -18.87
CA SER A 191 -30.90 -7.67 -19.24
C SER A 191 -32.37 -7.35 -19.48
N GLN A 192 -33.00 -6.55 -18.60
CA GLN A 192 -34.38 -6.13 -18.74
C GLN A 192 -34.60 -5.25 -19.97
N ASP A 193 -33.68 -4.34 -20.27
CA ASP A 193 -33.75 -3.48 -21.45
C ASP A 193 -33.61 -4.29 -22.74
N PHE A 194 -32.73 -5.30 -22.75
CA PHE A 194 -32.59 -6.24 -23.87
C PHE A 194 -33.86 -7.09 -24.08
N PHE A 195 -34.53 -7.50 -22.99
CA PHE A 195 -35.80 -8.23 -23.07
C PHE A 195 -36.96 -7.32 -23.49
N ALA A 196 -37.06 -6.09 -22.97
CA ALA A 196 -38.07 -5.13 -23.34
C ALA A 196 -37.99 -4.77 -24.83
N ASN A 197 -36.78 -4.57 -25.35
CA ASN A 197 -36.55 -4.24 -26.76
C ASN A 197 -36.91 -5.40 -27.71
N ARG A 198 -36.74 -6.66 -27.28
CA ARG A 198 -37.24 -7.83 -28.03
C ARG A 198 -38.77 -7.90 -28.06
N THR A 199 -39.44 -7.63 -26.94
CA THR A 199 -40.91 -7.67 -26.86
C THR A 199 -41.54 -6.58 -27.72
N VAL A 200 -40.98 -5.36 -27.67
CA VAL A 200 -41.44 -4.24 -28.50
C VAL A 200 -41.20 -4.53 -29.98
N ARG A 201 -40.04 -5.09 -30.34
CA ARG A 201 -39.74 -5.44 -31.73
C ARG A 201 -40.64 -6.55 -32.29
N ASN A 202 -40.99 -7.57 -31.50
CA ASN A 202 -41.90 -8.63 -31.92
C ASN A 202 -43.36 -8.14 -32.04
N ALA A 203 -43.77 -7.19 -31.19
CA ALA A 203 -45.10 -6.57 -31.26
C ALA A 203 -45.24 -5.62 -32.46
N ALA A 204 -44.16 -4.98 -32.91
CA ALA A 204 -44.16 -4.11 -34.09
C ALA A 204 -44.13 -4.87 -35.43
N THR A 205 -43.87 -6.19 -35.41
CA THR A 205 -43.85 -7.05 -36.60
C THR A 205 -45.09 -7.93 -36.76
N SER A 206 -46.12 -7.75 -35.92
CA SER A 206 -47.39 -8.47 -35.98
C SER A 206 -48.52 -7.60 -36.53
#